data_AF-A0A939CCL8-F1
#
_entry.id   AF-A0A939CCL8-F1
#
_cell.length_a   1.000
_cell.length_b   1.000
_cell.length_c   1.000
_cell.angle_alpha   90.00
_cell.angle_beta   90.00
_cell.angle_gamma   90.00
#
_symmetry.space_group_name_H-M   'P 1'
#
loop_
_entity.id
_entity.type
_entity.pdbx_description
1 polymer ?
#
loop_
_entity_poly.entity_id
_entity_poly.type
_entity_poly.pdbx_seq_one_letter_code
_entity_poly.pdbx_strand_id
1 'polypeptide(L)'
;MTMLEMARLLMITRDQVYNILNQKRNKGLFEFVYIADQRRITKESFERWHAGQEKYCKLCDRPESEIAAMERKQQEMEKPRLQVDETKEVFTLQEAAVLLDVTYKDVRKLVLTGELEAKKYGTKYLISKDDIKWFVFQRELERENQERGKRKWHLSSNEATATILYISMTMNQSASASRNGKALVLWRMRSAGKPESNIGRNWAMWSFSSAIHWMTC
;
A
#
# COMPACT_ATOMS: atom_id res chain seq x y z
N MET A 1 0.52 36.78 -1.55
CA MET A 1 1.18 35.66 -2.25
C MET A 1 2.66 35.62 -1.87
N THR A 2 3.20 34.44 -1.59
CA THR A 2 4.65 34.26 -1.33
C THR A 2 5.45 34.13 -2.64
N MET A 3 6.76 34.38 -2.60
CA MET A 3 7.63 34.18 -3.78
C MET A 3 7.62 32.72 -4.26
N LEU A 4 7.47 31.78 -3.33
CA LEU A 4 7.40 30.36 -3.65
C LEU A 4 6.05 29.97 -4.28
N GLU A 5 4.95 30.57 -3.82
CA GLU A 5 3.64 30.43 -4.48
C GLU A 5 3.69 30.95 -5.92
N MET A 6 4.28 32.13 -6.15
CA MET A 6 4.45 32.69 -7.50
C MET A 6 5.30 31.77 -8.38
N ALA A 7 6.41 31.25 -7.84
CA ALA A 7 7.28 30.31 -8.52
C ALA A 7 6.52 29.05 -8.97
N ARG A 8 5.68 28.50 -8.08
CA ARG A 8 4.83 27.33 -8.38
C ARG A 8 3.79 27.66 -9.44
N LEU A 9 3.08 28.77 -9.31
CA LEU A 9 2.05 29.18 -10.26
C LEU A 9 2.59 29.35 -11.68
N LEU A 10 3.79 29.90 -11.83
CA LEU A 10 4.44 30.14 -13.12
C LEU A 10 5.35 28.99 -13.58
N MET A 11 5.48 27.92 -12.80
CA MET A 11 6.44 26.82 -13.02
C MET A 11 7.90 27.26 -13.24
N ILE A 12 8.36 28.27 -12.51
CA ILE A 12 9.74 28.75 -12.57
C ILE A 12 10.44 28.54 -11.24
N THR A 13 11.76 28.62 -11.23
CA THR A 13 12.51 28.57 -9.97
C THR A 13 12.30 29.84 -9.16
N ARG A 14 12.49 29.73 -7.84
CA ARG A 14 12.41 30.89 -6.94
C ARG A 14 13.40 32.01 -7.33
N ASP A 15 14.56 31.64 -7.86
CA ASP A 15 15.55 32.60 -8.35
C ASP A 15 15.03 33.42 -9.53
N GLN A 16 14.36 32.77 -10.49
CA GLN A 16 13.72 33.45 -11.62
C GLN A 16 12.64 34.43 -11.16
N VAL A 17 11.89 34.12 -10.10
CA VAL A 17 10.94 35.06 -9.50
C VAL A 17 11.66 36.32 -9.00
N TYR A 18 12.75 36.18 -8.26
CA TYR A 18 13.51 37.37 -7.82
C TYR A 18 14.08 38.17 -8.98
N ASN A 19 14.53 37.51 -10.06
CA ASN A 19 14.95 38.18 -11.28
C ASN A 19 13.81 38.98 -11.92
N ILE A 20 12.59 38.43 -11.98
CA ILE A 20 11.40 39.14 -12.47
C ILE A 20 11.10 40.37 -11.59
N LEU A 21 11.16 40.23 -10.27
CA LEU A 21 10.86 41.33 -9.35
C LEU A 21 11.90 42.45 -9.38
N ASN A 22 13.17 42.11 -9.63
CA ASN A 22 14.29 43.05 -9.66
C ASN A 22 14.54 43.65 -11.06
N GLN A 23 13.85 43.16 -12.09
CA GLN A 23 13.95 43.71 -13.45
C GLN A 23 13.47 45.16 -13.49
N LYS A 24 14.26 46.06 -14.10
CA LYS A 24 13.93 47.49 -14.22
C LYS A 24 12.56 47.75 -14.85
N ARG A 25 12.18 46.96 -15.85
CA ARG A 25 10.88 47.02 -16.53
C ARG A 25 9.67 46.70 -15.64
N ASN A 26 9.88 45.97 -14.54
CA ASN A 26 8.83 45.57 -13.62
C ASN A 26 8.83 46.39 -12.34
N LYS A 27 9.67 47.42 -12.26
CA LYS A 27 9.76 48.30 -11.10
C LYS A 27 8.44 49.07 -10.95
N GLY A 28 7.79 48.92 -9.80
CA GLY A 28 6.50 49.57 -9.52
C GLY A 28 5.26 48.82 -10.01
N LEU A 29 5.41 47.71 -10.76
CA LEU A 29 4.27 46.86 -11.14
C LEU A 29 3.81 45.95 -10.00
N PHE A 30 4.72 45.64 -9.07
CA PHE A 30 4.46 44.78 -7.93
C PHE A 30 4.29 45.59 -6.65
N GLU A 31 3.20 45.33 -5.94
CA GLU A 31 2.95 45.87 -4.61
C GLU A 31 3.31 44.82 -3.56
N PHE A 32 3.99 45.25 -2.51
CA PHE A 32 4.49 44.37 -1.47
C PHE A 32 3.81 44.67 -0.13
N VAL A 33 3.42 43.61 0.56
CA VAL A 33 2.88 43.65 1.93
C VAL A 33 3.74 42.78 2.84
N TYR A 34 3.88 43.19 4.09
CA TYR A 34 4.56 42.41 5.12
C TYR A 34 3.52 41.68 5.96
N ILE A 35 3.60 40.36 6.02
CA ILE A 35 2.76 39.53 6.88
C ILE A 35 3.69 38.59 7.64
N ALA A 36 3.67 38.67 8.97
CA ALA A 36 4.57 37.93 9.86
C ALA A 36 6.05 38.11 9.46
N ASP A 37 6.49 39.37 9.31
CA ASP A 37 7.85 39.77 8.91
C ASP A 37 8.34 39.21 7.57
N GLN A 38 7.45 38.62 6.78
CA GLN A 38 7.76 38.13 5.45
C GLN A 38 7.18 39.03 4.38
N ARG A 39 8.04 39.44 3.44
CA ARG A 39 7.65 40.20 2.24
C ARG A 39 6.85 39.32 1.29
N ARG A 40 5.65 39.77 0.95
CA ARG A 40 4.68 39.08 0.08
C ARG A 40 4.22 40.02 -1.02
N ILE A 41 3.84 39.47 -2.16
CA ILE A 41 3.27 40.22 -3.29
C ILE A 41 1.75 40.21 -3.14
N THR A 42 1.07 41.33 -3.39
CA THR A 42 -0.41 41.35 -3.44
C THR A 42 -0.90 40.54 -4.64
N LYS A 43 -2.02 39.82 -4.50
CA LYS A 43 -2.55 39.03 -5.62
C LYS A 43 -2.91 39.94 -6.80
N GLU A 44 -3.49 41.10 -6.51
CA GLU A 44 -3.91 42.07 -7.52
C GLU A 44 -2.76 42.61 -8.37
N SER A 45 -1.64 43.01 -7.75
CA SER A 45 -0.47 43.47 -8.50
C SER A 45 0.17 42.38 -9.36
N PHE A 46 0.16 41.13 -8.86
CA PHE A 46 0.60 39.97 -9.66
C PHE A 46 -0.30 39.74 -10.88
N GLU A 47 -1.62 39.79 -10.71
CA GLU A 47 -2.57 39.60 -11.82
C GLU A 47 -2.42 40.71 -12.88
N ARG A 48 -2.27 41.96 -12.44
CA ARG A 48 -2.03 43.11 -13.32
C ARG A 48 -0.73 42.95 -14.11
N TRP A 49 0.35 42.54 -13.44
CA TRP A 49 1.62 42.24 -14.09
C TRP A 49 1.50 41.06 -15.07
N HIS A 50 0.79 40.00 -14.68
CA HIS A 50 0.61 38.79 -15.50
C HIS A 50 -0.21 39.07 -16.76
N ALA A 51 -1.24 39.92 -16.68
CA ALA A 51 -2.06 40.33 -17.83
C ALA A 51 -1.29 41.20 -18.83
N GLY A 52 -0.24 41.91 -18.39
CA GLY A 52 0.59 42.77 -19.24
C GLY A 52 1.76 42.06 -19.93
N GLN A 53 1.81 40.73 -19.90
CA GLN A 53 2.92 39.95 -20.44
C GLN A 53 2.44 38.65 -21.10
N GLU A 54 3.19 38.15 -22.07
CA GLU A 54 2.88 36.90 -22.81
C GLU A 54 3.91 35.77 -22.56
N LYS A 55 4.94 36.04 -21.76
CA LYS A 55 6.11 35.15 -21.61
C LYS A 55 5.89 34.02 -20.60
N TYR A 56 5.20 34.30 -19.50
CA TYR A 56 4.99 33.40 -18.38
C TYR A 56 3.52 33.01 -18.36
N CYS A 57 3.21 31.73 -18.52
CA CYS A 57 1.85 31.21 -18.40
C CYS A 57 1.65 30.59 -17.02
N LYS A 58 0.44 30.73 -16.45
CA LYS A 58 0.09 30.00 -15.24
C LYS A 58 -0.13 28.52 -15.54
N LEU A 59 0.06 27.70 -14.52
CA LEU A 59 -0.32 26.30 -14.53
C LEU A 59 -1.77 26.06 -14.98
N CYS A 60 -2.71 26.85 -14.47
CA CYS A 60 -4.14 26.66 -14.76
C CYS A 60 -4.53 27.00 -16.20
N ASP A 61 -3.74 27.81 -16.89
CA ASP A 61 -4.02 28.27 -18.25
C ASP A 61 -3.37 27.35 -19.31
N ARG A 62 -2.61 26.35 -18.85
CA ARG A 62 -1.88 25.42 -19.70
C ARG A 62 -2.78 24.25 -20.11
N PRO A 63 -2.72 23.76 -21.37
CA PRO A 63 -3.47 22.59 -21.75
C PRO A 63 -3.03 21.37 -20.94
N GLU A 64 -4.01 20.53 -20.58
CA GLU A 64 -3.83 19.29 -19.81
C GLU A 64 -2.73 18.38 -20.38
N SER A 65 -2.58 18.37 -21.71
CA SER A 65 -1.55 17.60 -22.42
C SER A 65 -0.12 17.99 -22.02
N GLU A 66 0.14 19.27 -21.77
CA GLU A 66 1.44 19.75 -21.33
C GLU A 66 1.69 19.46 -19.85
N ILE A 67 0.64 19.56 -19.01
CA ILE A 67 0.71 19.22 -17.57
C ILE A 67 1.12 17.74 -17.43
N ALA A 68 0.40 16.85 -18.12
CA ALA A 68 0.71 15.43 -18.14
C ALA A 68 2.10 15.10 -18.74
N ALA A 69 2.59 15.90 -19.69
CA ALA A 69 3.95 15.73 -20.22
C ALA A 69 5.03 16.09 -19.18
N MET A 70 4.78 17.09 -18.35
CA MET A 70 5.71 17.49 -17.29
C MET A 70 5.72 16.51 -16.12
N GLU A 71 4.55 16.02 -15.72
CA GLU A 71 4.45 14.95 -14.70
C GLU A 71 5.18 13.70 -15.15
N ARG A 72 5.02 13.29 -16.42
CA ARG A 72 5.78 12.17 -17.01
C ARG A 72 7.28 12.39 -16.93
N LYS A 73 7.77 13.59 -17.25
CA LYS A 73 9.19 13.94 -17.13
C LYS A 73 9.68 13.90 -15.67
N GLN A 74 8.88 14.36 -14.71
CA GLN A 74 9.22 14.28 -13.28
C GLN A 74 9.31 12.84 -12.80
N GLN A 75 8.32 12.01 -13.15
CA GLN A 75 8.31 10.58 -12.83
C GLN A 75 9.51 9.84 -13.46
N GLU A 76 9.90 10.22 -14.68
CA GLU A 76 11.09 9.69 -15.35
C GLU A 76 12.40 10.09 -14.65
N MET A 77 12.48 11.28 -14.04
CA MET A 77 13.64 11.68 -13.24
C MET A 77 13.68 10.98 -11.87
N GLU A 78 12.53 10.78 -11.23
CA GLU A 78 12.42 10.11 -9.93
C GLU A 78 12.73 8.61 -10.02
N LYS A 79 12.41 7.98 -11.15
CA LYS A 79 12.83 6.62 -11.48
C LYS A 79 14.05 6.69 -12.39
N PRO A 80 15.29 6.82 -11.89
CA PRO A 80 16.46 6.72 -12.74
C PRO A 80 16.39 5.38 -13.49
N ARG A 81 16.14 5.47 -14.79
CA ARG A 81 15.92 4.32 -15.67
C ARG A 81 17.23 3.57 -15.83
N LEU A 82 17.57 2.73 -14.87
CA LEU A 82 18.36 1.54 -15.13
C LEU A 82 17.51 0.67 -16.08
N GLN A 83 17.62 0.94 -17.38
CA GLN A 83 16.96 0.12 -18.40
C GLN A 83 17.67 -1.22 -18.42
N VAL A 84 16.98 -2.25 -17.94
CA VAL A 84 17.48 -3.61 -18.01
C VAL A 84 17.11 -4.15 -19.39
N ASP A 85 18.10 -4.64 -20.13
CA ASP A 85 17.87 -5.30 -21.41
C ASP A 85 17.08 -6.59 -21.20
N GLU A 86 15.87 -6.66 -21.78
CA GLU A 86 14.95 -7.79 -21.64
C GLU A 86 15.49 -9.07 -22.32
N THR A 87 16.41 -8.95 -23.27
CA THR A 87 17.02 -10.10 -23.97
C THR A 87 18.09 -10.79 -23.12
N LYS A 88 18.58 -10.13 -22.08
CA LYS A 88 19.62 -10.66 -21.19
C LYS A 88 19.09 -11.85 -20.39
N GLU A 89 19.89 -12.91 -20.29
CA GLU A 89 19.53 -14.12 -19.54
C GLU A 89 20.04 -14.11 -18.10
N VAL A 90 20.97 -13.21 -17.77
CA VAL A 90 21.64 -13.18 -16.46
C VAL A 90 21.66 -11.75 -15.92
N PHE A 91 21.16 -11.57 -14.71
CA PHE A 91 20.99 -10.27 -14.08
C PHE A 91 21.84 -10.14 -12.83
N THR A 92 22.40 -8.94 -12.63
CA THR A 92 23.00 -8.56 -11.36
C THR A 92 21.92 -8.30 -10.33
N LEU A 93 22.28 -8.30 -9.04
CA LEU A 93 21.37 -7.91 -7.95
C LEU A 93 20.67 -6.56 -8.17
N GLN A 94 21.35 -5.59 -8.78
CA GLN A 94 20.79 -4.26 -9.05
C GLN A 94 19.76 -4.31 -10.19
N GLU A 95 20.04 -5.07 -11.25
CA GLU A 95 19.10 -5.27 -12.36
C GLU A 95 17.88 -6.09 -11.90
N ALA A 96 18.10 -7.13 -11.10
CA ALA A 96 17.03 -7.90 -10.50
C ALA A 96 16.14 -7.06 -9.56
N ALA A 97 16.74 -6.11 -8.83
CA ALA A 97 15.98 -5.17 -7.99
C ALA A 97 15.01 -4.32 -8.83
N VAL A 98 15.45 -3.87 -10.00
CA VAL A 98 14.60 -3.14 -10.95
C VAL A 98 13.51 -4.04 -11.52
N LEU A 99 13.84 -5.27 -11.93
CA LEU A 99 12.87 -6.22 -12.50
C LEU A 99 11.77 -6.63 -11.52
N LEU A 100 12.12 -6.74 -10.23
CA LEU A 100 11.21 -7.14 -9.16
C LEU A 100 10.50 -5.94 -8.49
N ASP A 101 10.82 -4.71 -8.88
CA ASP A 101 10.38 -3.47 -8.24
C ASP A 101 10.60 -3.45 -6.71
N VAL A 102 11.80 -3.88 -6.29
CA VAL A 102 12.22 -3.92 -4.87
C VAL A 102 13.58 -3.24 -4.71
N THR A 103 14.00 -2.97 -3.47
CA THR A 103 15.30 -2.37 -3.24
C THR A 103 16.43 -3.41 -3.37
N TYR A 104 17.64 -2.96 -3.73
CA TYR A 104 18.83 -3.81 -3.77
C TYR A 104 19.06 -4.59 -2.45
N LYS A 105 18.76 -3.95 -1.31
CA LYS A 105 18.92 -4.57 0.01
C LYS A 105 17.97 -5.75 0.20
N ASP A 106 16.76 -5.64 -0.32
CA ASP A 106 15.75 -6.70 -0.25
C ASP A 106 16.16 -7.87 -1.12
N VAL A 107 16.60 -7.63 -2.37
CA VAL A 107 17.13 -8.71 -3.23
C VAL A 107 18.32 -9.40 -2.57
N ARG A 108 19.25 -8.62 -2.00
CA ARG A 108 20.39 -9.19 -1.27
C ARG A 108 19.94 -10.04 -0.08
N LYS A 109 18.90 -9.62 0.64
CA LYS A 109 18.32 -10.39 1.74
C LYS A 109 17.71 -11.70 1.24
N LEU A 110 16.95 -11.68 0.15
CA LEU A 110 16.36 -12.87 -0.46
C LEU A 110 17.41 -13.90 -0.90
N VAL A 111 18.52 -13.42 -1.48
CA VAL A 111 19.65 -14.29 -1.84
C VAL A 111 20.33 -14.88 -0.60
N LEU A 112 20.43 -14.11 0.49
CA LEU A 112 21.03 -14.58 1.74
C LEU A 112 20.12 -15.54 2.52
N THR A 113 18.79 -15.36 2.47
CA THR A 113 17.82 -16.28 3.08
C THR A 113 17.64 -17.55 2.25
N GLY A 114 18.12 -17.56 1.00
CA GLY A 114 17.98 -18.68 0.07
C GLY A 114 16.61 -18.73 -0.62
N GLU A 115 15.79 -17.68 -0.47
CA GLU A 115 14.51 -17.55 -1.16
C GLU A 115 14.67 -17.26 -2.65
N LEU A 116 15.78 -16.62 -3.03
CA LEU A 116 16.12 -16.33 -4.42
C LEU A 116 17.46 -16.96 -4.77
N GLU A 117 17.45 -17.86 -5.75
CA GLU A 117 18.66 -18.52 -6.22
C GLU A 117 19.56 -17.53 -6.96
N ALA A 118 20.84 -17.50 -6.58
CA ALA A 118 21.84 -16.69 -7.24
C ALA A 118 23.20 -17.39 -7.24
N LYS A 119 23.92 -17.28 -8.35
CA LYS A 119 25.27 -17.81 -8.51
C LYS A 119 26.30 -16.71 -8.21
N LYS A 120 27.26 -17.02 -7.34
CA LYS A 120 28.35 -16.10 -7.01
C LYS A 120 29.48 -16.23 -8.03
N TYR A 121 29.79 -15.13 -8.71
CA TYR A 121 30.90 -15.01 -9.65
C TYR A 121 31.86 -13.93 -9.17
N GLY A 122 32.94 -14.36 -8.52
CA GLY A 122 33.90 -13.48 -7.85
C GLY A 122 33.22 -12.66 -6.74
N THR A 123 33.21 -11.33 -6.89
CA THR A 123 32.58 -10.40 -5.94
C THR A 123 31.08 -10.17 -6.22
N LYS A 124 30.58 -10.60 -7.38
CA LYS A 124 29.22 -10.31 -7.84
C LYS A 124 28.31 -11.53 -7.69
N TYR A 125 27.02 -11.27 -7.50
CA TYR A 125 25.97 -12.28 -7.60
C TYR A 125 25.23 -12.07 -8.92
N LEU A 126 24.97 -13.19 -9.60
CA LEU A 126 24.26 -13.27 -10.87
C LEU A 126 23.05 -14.18 -10.70
N ILE A 127 21.90 -13.73 -11.17
CA ILE A 127 20.61 -14.42 -11.07
C ILE A 127 20.14 -14.73 -12.50
N SER A 128 19.70 -15.95 -12.77
CA SER A 128 19.16 -16.30 -14.08
C SER A 128 17.79 -15.66 -14.29
N LYS A 129 17.44 -15.38 -15.55
CA LYS A 129 16.09 -14.94 -15.93
C LYS A 129 15.02 -15.92 -15.45
N ASP A 130 15.30 -17.22 -15.52
CA ASP A 130 14.36 -18.25 -15.08
C ASP A 130 14.18 -18.27 -13.56
N ASP A 131 15.25 -18.03 -12.79
CA ASP A 131 15.18 -17.94 -11.33
C ASP A 131 14.31 -16.75 -10.90
N ILE A 132 14.45 -15.60 -11.57
CA ILE A 132 13.60 -14.41 -11.33
C ILE A 132 12.14 -14.73 -11.67
N LYS A 133 11.88 -15.32 -12.84
CA LYS A 133 10.52 -15.72 -13.24
C LYS A 133 9.91 -16.70 -12.26
N TRP A 134 10.68 -17.72 -11.86
CA TRP A 134 10.26 -18.74 -10.90
C TRP A 134 9.93 -18.11 -9.55
N PHE A 135 10.77 -17.20 -9.06
CA PHE A 135 10.52 -16.49 -7.81
C PHE A 135 9.21 -15.69 -7.83
N VAL A 136 8.95 -14.94 -8.90
CA VAL A 136 7.68 -14.19 -9.06
C VAL A 136 6.49 -15.15 -9.10
N PHE A 137 6.60 -16.22 -9.89
CA PHE A 137 5.55 -17.23 -10.03
C PHE A 137 5.26 -17.94 -8.70
N GLN A 138 6.29 -18.32 -7.94
CA GLN A 138 6.15 -18.99 -6.66
C GLN A 138 5.40 -18.12 -5.65
N ARG A 139 5.72 -16.82 -5.57
CA ARG A 139 5.02 -15.88 -4.67
C ARG A 139 3.55 -15.72 -5.02
N GLU A 140 3.22 -15.70 -6.31
CA GLU A 140 1.84 -15.61 -6.77
C GLU A 140 1.04 -16.87 -6.39
N LEU A 141 1.62 -18.05 -6.57
CA LEU A 141 1.01 -19.31 -6.12
C LEU A 141 0.82 -19.37 -4.60
N GLU A 142 1.80 -18.90 -3.83
CA GLU A 142 1.70 -18.83 -2.37
C GLU A 142 0.57 -17.90 -1.92
N ARG A 143 0.42 -16.74 -2.57
CA ARG A 143 -0.67 -15.78 -2.33
C ARG A 143 -2.03 -16.42 -2.61
N GLU A 144 -2.19 -17.07 -3.77
CA GLU A 144 -3.42 -17.77 -4.13
C GLU A 144 -3.75 -18.92 -3.18
N ASN A 145 -2.76 -19.71 -2.78
CA ASN A 145 -2.94 -20.81 -1.83
C ASN A 145 -3.36 -20.29 -0.45
N GLN A 146 -2.80 -19.17 -0.02
CA GLN A 146 -3.21 -18.53 1.23
C GLN A 146 -4.65 -18.01 1.15
N GLU A 147 -5.05 -17.45 0.01
CA GLU A 147 -6.43 -17.00 -0.23
C GLU A 147 -7.43 -18.14 -0.34
N ARG A 148 -7.07 -19.24 -1.02
CA ARG A 148 -7.88 -20.48 -1.06
C ARG A 148 -8.00 -21.09 0.34
N GLY A 149 -6.91 -21.11 1.09
CA GLY A 149 -6.90 -21.53 2.49
C GLY A 149 -7.87 -20.68 3.32
N LYS A 150 -7.76 -19.35 3.27
CA LYS A 150 -8.67 -18.42 3.96
C LYS A 150 -10.13 -18.68 3.58
N ARG A 151 -10.44 -18.82 2.28
CA ARG A 151 -11.78 -19.13 1.79
C ARG A 151 -12.30 -20.47 2.34
N LYS A 152 -11.49 -21.52 2.29
CA LYS A 152 -11.84 -22.84 2.84
C LYS A 152 -12.08 -22.78 4.35
N TRP A 153 -11.25 -22.05 5.09
CA TRP A 153 -11.44 -21.79 6.53
C TRP A 153 -12.75 -21.04 6.80
N HIS A 154 -13.08 -20.04 6.00
CA HIS A 154 -14.35 -19.31 6.11
C HIS A 154 -15.58 -20.20 5.82
N LEU A 155 -15.53 -21.04 4.78
CA LEU A 155 -16.61 -21.99 4.47
C LEU A 155 -16.81 -23.00 5.61
N SER A 156 -15.74 -23.64 6.08
CA SER A 156 -15.80 -24.61 7.18
C SER A 156 -16.30 -24.00 8.49
N SER A 157 -15.90 -22.75 8.78
CA SER A 157 -16.42 -22.03 9.96
C SER A 157 -17.92 -21.73 9.84
N ASN A 158 -18.39 -21.36 8.64
CA ASN A 158 -19.81 -21.06 8.40
C ASN A 158 -20.67 -22.34 8.49
N GLU A 159 -20.19 -23.44 7.94
CA GLU A 159 -20.83 -24.76 8.06
C GLU A 159 -20.93 -25.19 9.53
N ALA A 160 -19.85 -25.07 10.31
CA ALA A 160 -19.89 -25.38 11.74
C ALA A 160 -20.90 -24.49 12.50
N THR A 161 -20.97 -23.20 12.18
CA THR A 161 -21.99 -22.31 12.77
C THR A 161 -23.41 -22.67 12.34
N ALA A 162 -23.62 -23.08 11.08
CA ALA A 162 -24.92 -23.51 10.56
C ALA A 162 -25.38 -24.82 11.21
N THR A 163 -24.48 -25.77 11.42
CA THR A 163 -24.76 -27.01 12.15
C THR A 163 -25.12 -26.75 13.61
N ILE A 164 -24.37 -25.86 14.29
CA ILE A 164 -24.68 -25.48 15.68
C ILE A 164 -26.06 -24.81 15.77
N LEU A 165 -26.38 -23.89 14.86
CA LEU A 165 -27.71 -23.25 14.81
C LEU A 165 -28.82 -24.28 14.54
N TYR A 166 -28.61 -25.20 13.61
CA TYR A 166 -29.56 -26.27 13.31
C TYR A 166 -29.83 -27.17 14.52
N ILE A 167 -28.77 -27.63 15.20
CA ILE A 167 -28.89 -28.42 16.43
C ILE A 167 -29.62 -27.62 17.53
N SER A 168 -29.32 -26.33 17.68
CA SER A 168 -30.00 -25.50 18.67
C SER A 168 -31.50 -25.34 18.38
N MET A 169 -31.89 -25.24 17.10
CA MET A 169 -33.29 -25.15 16.68
C MET A 169 -34.05 -26.47 16.86
N THR A 170 -33.42 -27.62 16.58
CA THR A 170 -34.04 -28.94 16.75
C THR A 170 -34.19 -29.34 18.22
N MET A 171 -33.21 -28.99 19.07
CA MET A 171 -33.34 -29.17 20.52
C MET A 171 -34.42 -28.25 21.12
N ASN A 172 -34.63 -27.05 20.57
CA ASN A 172 -35.70 -26.15 20.99
C ASN A 172 -37.10 -26.64 20.56
N GLN A 173 -37.22 -27.40 19.47
CA GLN A 173 -38.47 -28.10 19.09
C GLN A 173 -38.72 -29.36 19.93
N SER A 174 -37.69 -29.97 20.49
CA SER A 174 -37.82 -31.13 21.40
C SER A 174 -38.20 -30.70 22.82
N ALA A 175 -37.85 -29.47 23.22
CA ALA A 175 -38.16 -28.90 24.53
C ALA A 175 -39.64 -28.50 24.71
N SER A 176 -40.42 -28.35 23.63
CA SER A 176 -41.86 -28.13 23.73
C SER A 176 -42.65 -29.42 24.04
N ALA A 177 -41.99 -30.58 24.08
CA ALA A 177 -42.59 -31.88 24.40
C ALA A 177 -42.26 -32.43 25.80
N SER A 178 -41.47 -31.72 26.63
CA SER A 178 -41.18 -32.17 28.00
C SER A 178 -41.26 -31.03 29.01
N ARG A 179 -42.41 -30.94 29.69
CA ARG A 179 -42.50 -30.30 31.00
C ARG A 179 -41.63 -31.14 31.93
N ASN A 180 -40.45 -30.66 32.29
CA ASN A 180 -39.89 -30.73 33.64
C ASN A 180 -38.55 -30.01 33.67
N GLY A 181 -38.48 -28.98 34.51
CA GLY A 181 -37.40 -27.99 34.54
C GLY A 181 -36.05 -28.60 34.92
N LYS A 182 -35.05 -28.42 34.04
CA LYS A 182 -33.61 -28.54 34.34
C LYS A 182 -32.68 -27.93 33.29
N ALA A 183 -33.18 -27.14 32.33
CA ALA A 183 -32.38 -26.59 31.23
C ALA A 183 -31.85 -25.16 31.49
N LEU A 184 -31.44 -24.87 32.72
CA LEU A 184 -30.88 -23.57 33.11
C LEU A 184 -29.35 -23.66 33.27
N VAL A 185 -28.63 -24.11 32.24
CA VAL A 185 -27.14 -24.07 32.25
C VAL A 185 -26.54 -23.54 30.93
N LEU A 186 -27.29 -23.48 29.83
CA LEU A 186 -26.75 -23.12 28.50
C LEU A 186 -26.86 -21.64 28.11
N TRP A 187 -26.72 -20.71 29.05
CA TRP A 187 -26.64 -19.27 28.73
C TRP A 187 -25.41 -18.58 29.31
N ARG A 188 -24.24 -19.21 29.23
CA ARG A 188 -23.00 -18.51 29.60
C ARG A 188 -21.77 -18.99 28.86
N MET A 189 -21.74 -18.79 27.54
CA MET A 189 -20.48 -18.82 26.76
C MET A 189 -20.60 -17.90 25.53
N ARG A 190 -21.04 -16.67 25.76
CA ARG A 190 -20.76 -15.54 24.87
C ARG A 190 -19.70 -14.69 25.56
N SER A 191 -18.56 -14.52 24.90
CA SER A 191 -17.38 -13.70 25.26
C SER A 191 -16.12 -14.50 25.60
N ALA A 192 -15.47 -15.06 24.58
CA ALA A 192 -14.02 -15.18 24.59
C ALA A 192 -13.52 -14.75 23.21
N GLY A 193 -12.78 -13.65 23.16
CA GLY A 193 -12.15 -13.13 21.95
C GLY A 193 -11.18 -14.15 21.35
N LYS A 194 -10.85 -13.93 20.06
CA LYS A 194 -9.87 -14.72 19.30
C LYS A 194 -8.62 -15.06 20.13
N PRO A 195 -8.17 -16.33 20.17
CA PRO A 195 -6.86 -16.65 20.71
C PRO A 195 -5.77 -16.36 19.65
N GLU A 196 -4.85 -15.46 19.96
CA GLU A 196 -3.72 -15.06 19.10
C GLU A 196 -2.53 -16.03 19.14
N SER A 197 -2.66 -17.24 19.70
CA SER A 197 -1.57 -18.22 19.70
C SER A 197 -2.04 -19.67 19.58
N ASN A 198 -1.18 -20.52 19.02
CA ASN A 198 -1.47 -21.95 18.76
C ASN A 198 -1.68 -22.80 20.03
N ILE A 199 -1.32 -22.29 21.21
CA ILE A 199 -1.49 -23.01 22.49
C ILE A 199 -2.95 -22.92 22.99
N GLY A 200 -3.68 -21.86 22.65
CA GLY A 200 -5.09 -21.69 23.03
C GLY A 200 -6.06 -22.63 22.28
N ARG A 201 -5.64 -23.24 21.17
CA ARG A 201 -6.48 -24.16 20.38
C ARG A 201 -6.72 -25.51 21.07
N ASN A 202 -5.76 -25.98 21.88
CA ASN A 202 -5.85 -27.30 22.51
C ASN A 202 -6.82 -27.31 23.70
N TRP A 203 -6.99 -26.19 24.40
CA TRP A 203 -7.87 -26.07 25.56
C TRP A 203 -9.37 -26.11 25.21
N ALA A 204 -9.74 -25.51 24.08
CA ALA A 204 -11.13 -25.56 23.59
C ALA A 204 -11.53 -26.98 23.15
N MET A 205 -10.60 -27.75 22.59
CA MET A 205 -10.87 -29.11 22.10
C MET A 205 -11.00 -30.13 23.24
N TRP A 206 -10.26 -29.96 24.34
CA TRP A 206 -10.40 -30.81 25.53
C TRP A 206 -11.72 -30.57 26.27
N SER A 207 -12.22 -29.32 26.28
CA SER A 207 -13.50 -28.98 26.91
C SER A 207 -14.70 -29.54 26.15
N PHE A 208 -14.63 -29.63 24.82
CA PHE A 208 -15.68 -30.24 23.99
C PHE A 208 -15.74 -31.77 24.10
N SER A 209 -14.58 -32.43 24.23
CA SER A 209 -14.54 -33.90 24.31
C SER A 209 -15.02 -34.42 25.67
N SER A 210 -14.71 -33.74 26.78
CA SER A 210 -15.21 -34.10 28.11
C SER A 210 -16.72 -33.87 28.27
N ALA A 211 -17.31 -32.90 27.58
CA ALA A 211 -18.76 -32.66 27.61
C ALA A 211 -19.55 -33.76 26.90
N ILE A 212 -19.01 -34.31 25.80
CA ILE A 212 -19.65 -35.41 25.06
C ILE A 212 -19.56 -36.72 25.83
N HIS A 213 -18.46 -36.98 26.55
CA HIS A 213 -18.30 -38.19 27.37
C HIS A 213 -19.22 -38.21 28.61
N TRP A 214 -19.62 -37.05 29.14
CA TRP A 214 -20.59 -36.95 30.24
C TRP A 214 -22.06 -37.02 29.81
N MET A 215 -22.36 -36.95 28.51
CA MET A 215 -23.73 -37.04 27.97
C MET A 215 -24.09 -38.43 27.44
N THR A 216 -23.13 -39.36 27.40
CA THR A 216 -23.32 -40.74 26.91
C THR A 216 -23.16 -41.83 27.99
N CYS A 217 -23.09 -41.44 29.27
CA CYS A 217 -23.25 -42.34 30.42
C CYS A 217 -24.50 -41.96 31.22
#